data_AF-A0A3B8VTL4-F1
#
_entry.id   AF-A0A3B8VTL4-F1
#
_cell.length_a   1.000
_cell.length_b   1.000
_cell.length_c   1.000
_cell.angle_alpha   90.00
_cell.angle_beta   90.00
_cell.angle_gamma   90.00
#
_symmetry.space_group_name_H-M   'P 1'
#
loop_
_entity.id
_entity.type
_entity.pdbx_description
1 polymer ?
#
loop_
_entity_poly.entity_id
_entity_poly.type
_entity_poly.pdbx_seq_one_letter_code
_entity_poly.pdbx_strand_id
1 'polypeptide(L)'
;MPEFTTRPTIMGTRGVVTSGHYLATAAGFRIMEQGGNAIDAAATMCFCLNLLEPQSNGIGGEVPTLLYSAKERRTFAVSGMGWSPKNFTIEWCRQNGVDLIPGDGYLPATVPGVVGAWAAAVSRFGTMSFSQILQPVIELAENGYPVYQRMHDRLEQFSERFRSLYPTTAAIYLPDGKVPEVGQIIRNPDFGKSMRIMCDAEDAAKSQGRVAGIEAARDAFYKGPIAKRIAEFIRENPVMDASGEAHAGLLSEEDMAEWEATIEQPVTYEYKGLDVYKCPPWTQGPVFLQQLAILKGFDLQDQGHNTTEYLHTVVESAKLAFADRDTYYGDPLFDETPLGMLLSEDYSVGRRELVGEKASMEFRPGDLGGGVPDYALASVADDNRRALGIGARDVQDLGFDHAHVGDTTHLDAVDSEGNMVAATPSGGWLGTSPIIEGLGFPLGTRGQMFYLNADRPNALAPHKRPRATLTPSL
;
A
#
# COMPACT_ATOMS: atom_id res chain seq x y z
N MET A 1 -27.26 17.98 9.61
CA MET A 1 -26.09 17.40 10.31
C MET A 1 -26.61 16.46 11.37
N PRO A 2 -25.99 15.28 11.58
CA PRO A 2 -26.42 14.37 12.63
C PRO A 2 -26.36 15.06 14.01
N GLU A 3 -27.29 14.70 14.88
CA GLU A 3 -27.43 15.30 16.22
C GLU A 3 -26.26 14.93 17.16
N PHE A 4 -25.56 13.83 16.86
CA PHE A 4 -24.37 13.36 17.56
C PHE A 4 -23.28 12.93 16.59
N THR A 5 -22.05 13.35 16.85
CA THR A 5 -20.83 12.80 16.25
C THR A 5 -19.87 12.41 17.36
N THR A 6 -19.09 11.34 17.16
CA THR A 6 -18.15 10.85 18.18
C THR A 6 -16.98 11.81 18.43
N ARG A 7 -16.70 12.70 17.47
CA ARG A 7 -15.73 13.80 17.54
C ARG A 7 -16.27 15.00 16.75
N PRO A 8 -15.87 16.24 17.08
CA PRO A 8 -16.19 17.40 16.26
C PRO A 8 -15.49 17.31 14.89
N THR A 9 -16.09 17.93 13.87
CA THR A 9 -15.37 18.27 12.65
C THR A 9 -14.34 19.34 13.00
N ILE A 10 -13.06 18.97 12.96
CA ILE A 10 -11.96 19.88 13.29
C ILE A 10 -11.89 20.98 12.22
N MET A 11 -11.79 22.23 12.67
CA MET A 11 -11.69 23.41 11.82
C MET A 11 -10.49 24.24 12.26
N GLY A 12 -9.74 24.77 11.30
CA GLY A 12 -8.58 25.61 11.56
C GLY A 12 -8.20 26.42 10.31
N THR A 13 -7.39 27.45 10.51
CA THR A 13 -6.92 28.34 9.42
C THR A 13 -5.47 28.11 9.02
N ARG A 14 -4.75 27.25 9.76
CA ARG A 14 -3.33 26.93 9.51
C ARG A 14 -3.12 25.61 8.78
N GLY A 15 -4.01 24.65 9.01
CA GLY A 15 -3.94 23.30 8.47
C GLY A 15 -4.70 22.32 9.34
N VAL A 16 -4.95 21.15 8.79
CA VAL A 16 -5.57 20.01 9.47
C VAL A 16 -4.82 18.75 9.03
N VAL A 17 -4.54 17.87 9.99
CA VAL A 17 -3.95 16.55 9.74
C VAL A 17 -4.82 15.48 10.39
N THR A 18 -4.90 14.31 9.77
CA THR A 18 -5.57 13.13 10.30
C THR A 18 -4.79 11.88 9.90
N SER A 19 -4.76 10.89 10.76
CA SER A 19 -4.17 9.59 10.45
C SER A 19 -4.73 8.47 11.32
N GLY A 20 -4.40 7.22 11.00
CA GLY A 20 -4.86 6.04 11.75
C GLY A 20 -4.37 5.98 13.21
N HIS A 21 -3.34 6.76 13.58
CA HIS A 21 -2.79 6.77 14.93
C HIS A 21 -2.55 8.20 15.45
N TYR A 22 -3.06 8.49 16.65
CA TYR A 22 -3.00 9.84 17.24
C TYR A 22 -1.57 10.39 17.43
N LEU A 23 -0.59 9.55 17.78
CA LEU A 23 0.82 9.98 17.86
C LEU A 23 1.40 10.37 16.50
N ALA A 24 0.97 9.71 15.41
CA ALA A 24 1.36 10.13 14.07
C ALA A 24 0.69 11.47 13.73
N THR A 25 -0.62 11.62 14.00
CA THR A 25 -1.33 12.89 13.81
C THR A 25 -0.65 14.04 14.58
N ALA A 26 -0.25 13.81 15.84
CA ALA A 26 0.46 14.79 16.64
C ALA A 26 1.85 15.13 16.08
N ALA A 27 2.60 14.15 15.56
CA ALA A 27 3.88 14.37 14.91
C ALA A 27 3.74 15.19 13.62
N GLY A 28 2.74 14.88 12.78
CA GLY A 28 2.43 15.66 11.59
C GLY A 28 2.03 17.10 11.91
N PHE A 29 1.20 17.30 12.95
CA PHE A 29 0.83 18.64 13.39
C PHE A 29 2.04 19.42 13.94
N ARG A 30 2.91 18.78 14.72
CA ARG A 30 4.17 19.37 15.20
C ARG A 30 5.03 19.86 14.02
N ILE A 31 5.10 19.11 12.92
CA ILE A 31 5.83 19.52 11.72
C ILE A 31 5.22 20.77 11.09
N MET A 32 3.90 20.87 11.00
CA MET A 32 3.24 22.10 10.56
C MET A 32 3.54 23.29 11.48
N GLU A 33 3.54 23.08 12.81
CA GLU A 33 3.89 24.14 13.77
C GLU A 33 5.36 24.60 13.64
N GLN A 34 6.23 23.74 13.15
CA GLN A 34 7.64 24.04 12.85
C GLN A 34 7.84 24.69 11.47
N GLY A 35 6.76 24.99 10.75
CA GLY A 35 6.79 25.66 9.45
C GLY A 35 6.86 24.72 8.24
N GLY A 36 6.72 23.40 8.44
CA GLY A 36 6.53 22.45 7.35
C GLY A 36 5.14 22.59 6.71
N ASN A 37 5.01 22.14 5.47
CA ASN A 37 3.76 22.18 4.73
C ASN A 37 2.99 20.83 4.83
N ALA A 38 1.87 20.69 4.12
CA ALA A 38 1.06 19.46 4.15
C ALA A 38 1.84 18.21 3.71
N ILE A 39 2.81 18.35 2.80
CA ILE A 39 3.63 17.26 2.28
C ILE A 39 4.63 16.83 3.35
N ASP A 40 5.31 17.77 4.00
CA ASP A 40 6.26 17.48 5.08
C ASP A 40 5.54 16.77 6.23
N ALA A 41 4.35 17.27 6.62
CA ALA A 41 3.53 16.68 7.68
C ALA A 41 3.05 15.27 7.31
N ALA A 42 2.58 15.07 6.08
CA ALA A 42 2.13 13.77 5.60
C ALA A 42 3.26 12.72 5.58
N ALA A 43 4.45 13.12 5.14
CA ALA A 43 5.64 12.27 5.15
C ALA A 43 5.99 11.82 6.57
N THR A 44 6.07 12.75 7.52
CA THR A 44 6.30 12.43 8.94
C THR A 44 5.22 11.51 9.51
N MET A 45 3.94 11.78 9.22
CA MET A 45 2.86 10.88 9.64
C MET A 45 3.06 9.47 9.10
N CYS A 46 3.42 9.31 7.83
CA CYS A 46 3.64 8.00 7.23
C CYS A 46 4.76 7.23 7.94
N PHE A 47 5.92 7.84 8.13
CA PHE A 47 7.04 7.17 8.80
C PHE A 47 6.73 6.86 10.26
N CYS A 48 5.99 7.72 10.96
CA CYS A 48 5.48 7.41 12.31
C CYS A 48 4.52 6.21 12.27
N LEU A 49 3.57 6.16 11.33
CA LEU A 49 2.65 5.03 11.20
C LEU A 49 3.38 3.72 10.94
N ASN A 50 4.42 3.73 10.10
CA ASN A 50 5.26 2.55 9.84
C ASN A 50 5.94 1.96 11.09
N LEU A 51 6.05 2.74 12.17
CA LEU A 51 6.51 2.29 13.47
C LEU A 51 5.34 1.96 14.41
N LEU A 52 4.29 2.80 14.42
CA LEU A 52 3.20 2.79 15.41
C LEU A 52 2.07 1.81 15.07
N GLU A 53 1.90 1.46 13.80
CA GLU A 53 0.95 0.46 13.33
C GLU A 53 1.64 -0.71 12.61
N PRO A 54 2.60 -1.38 13.26
CA PRO A 54 3.38 -2.45 12.63
C PRO A 54 2.51 -3.67 12.27
N GLN A 55 1.28 -3.76 12.79
CA GLN A 55 0.27 -4.73 12.36
C GLN A 55 -0.45 -4.37 11.05
N SER A 56 -0.35 -3.12 10.58
CA SER A 56 -1.09 -2.58 9.43
C SER A 56 -0.15 -2.17 8.28
N ASN A 57 1.04 -1.66 8.58
CA ASN A 57 2.01 -1.20 7.58
C ASN A 57 3.46 -1.19 8.12
N GLY A 58 4.40 -0.80 7.27
CA GLY A 58 5.82 -0.67 7.60
C GLY A 58 6.59 -0.01 6.46
N ILE A 59 7.82 0.44 6.76
CA ILE A 59 8.69 1.10 5.77
C ILE A 59 9.14 0.14 4.66
N GLY A 60 9.07 -1.17 4.93
CA GLY A 60 9.30 -2.25 3.96
C GLY A 60 8.16 -2.47 2.95
N GLY A 61 7.09 -1.67 3.02
CA GLY A 61 5.89 -1.77 2.17
C GLY A 61 5.76 -0.66 1.12
N GLU A 62 4.53 -0.23 0.87
CA GLU A 62 4.15 0.67 -0.22
C GLU A 62 3.27 1.84 0.26
N VAL A 63 3.26 2.95 -0.48
CA VAL A 63 2.43 4.12 -0.17
C VAL A 63 1.95 4.89 -1.41
N PRO A 64 0.84 4.46 -2.04
CA PRO A 64 0.19 5.28 -3.05
C PRO A 64 -0.32 6.57 -2.43
N THR A 65 0.01 7.68 -3.08
CA THR A 65 -0.25 9.02 -2.57
C THR A 65 -0.85 9.89 -3.66
N LEU A 66 -1.91 10.62 -3.31
CA LEU A 66 -2.41 11.74 -4.09
C LEU A 66 -2.01 13.05 -3.41
N LEU A 67 -1.60 14.01 -4.21
CA LEU A 67 -1.13 15.32 -3.76
C LEU A 67 -1.72 16.40 -4.65
N TYR A 68 -2.39 17.39 -4.06
CA TYR A 68 -2.76 18.63 -4.73
C TYR A 68 -1.77 19.73 -4.35
N SER A 69 -1.11 20.30 -5.35
CA SER A 69 -0.25 21.47 -5.19
C SER A 69 -1.05 22.74 -5.43
N ALA A 70 -1.20 23.58 -4.41
CA ALA A 70 -1.88 24.87 -4.57
C ALA A 70 -1.13 25.82 -5.50
N LYS A 71 0.21 25.77 -5.46
CA LYS A 71 1.09 26.55 -6.34
C LYS A 71 0.89 26.18 -7.81
N GLU A 72 0.86 24.88 -8.12
CA GLU A 72 0.67 24.42 -9.51
C GLU A 72 -0.82 24.32 -9.91
N ARG A 73 -1.74 24.39 -8.94
CA ARG A 73 -3.19 24.19 -9.08
C ARG A 73 -3.52 22.86 -9.77
N ARG A 74 -2.80 21.80 -9.38
CA ARG A 74 -2.85 20.49 -10.02
C ARG A 74 -2.67 19.37 -9.02
N THR A 75 -3.34 18.25 -9.30
CA THR A 75 -3.22 17.00 -8.56
C THR A 75 -2.21 16.06 -9.23
N PHE A 76 -1.44 15.36 -8.42
CA PHE A 76 -0.43 14.37 -8.81
C PHE A 76 -0.68 13.06 -8.07
N ALA A 77 -0.32 11.95 -8.72
CA ALA A 77 -0.19 10.65 -8.06
C ALA A 77 1.30 10.33 -7.88
N VAL A 78 1.74 10.10 -6.64
CA VAL A 78 3.10 9.61 -6.38
C VAL A 78 3.04 8.09 -6.21
N SER A 79 3.75 7.37 -7.07
CA SER A 79 3.85 5.92 -7.02
C SER A 79 4.87 5.50 -5.96
N GLY A 80 4.38 5.23 -4.75
CA GLY A 80 5.12 4.48 -3.73
C GLY A 80 4.96 2.98 -3.86
N MET A 81 4.74 2.46 -5.08
CA MET A 81 4.61 1.04 -5.36
C MET A 81 5.94 0.45 -5.81
N GLY A 82 6.44 -0.50 -5.04
CA GLY A 82 7.56 -1.34 -5.40
C GLY A 82 7.30 -2.19 -6.64
N TRP A 83 8.36 -2.51 -7.37
CA TRP A 83 8.29 -3.54 -8.39
C TRP A 83 8.73 -4.93 -7.88
N SER A 84 8.34 -5.99 -8.59
CA SER A 84 8.83 -7.35 -8.38
C SER A 84 10.35 -7.45 -8.67
N PRO A 85 11.07 -8.38 -8.01
CA PRO A 85 12.45 -8.67 -8.34
C PRO A 85 12.63 -9.13 -9.78
N LYS A 86 13.76 -8.78 -10.41
CA LYS A 86 14.13 -9.19 -11.77
C LYS A 86 14.07 -10.70 -11.99
N ASN A 87 14.47 -11.46 -10.97
CA ASN A 87 14.55 -12.92 -11.02
C ASN A 87 13.22 -13.62 -10.67
N PHE A 88 12.20 -12.88 -10.23
CA PHE A 88 10.90 -13.48 -9.91
C PHE A 88 9.99 -13.46 -11.14
N THR A 89 9.88 -14.62 -11.79
CA THR A 89 9.18 -14.80 -13.07
C THR A 89 8.12 -15.90 -12.98
N ILE A 90 7.16 -15.88 -13.90
CA ILE A 90 6.20 -16.99 -14.07
C ILE A 90 6.93 -18.33 -14.30
N GLU A 91 8.03 -18.31 -15.06
CA GLU A 91 8.85 -19.50 -15.27
C GLU A 91 9.51 -19.99 -13.98
N TRP A 92 10.00 -19.08 -13.13
CA TRP A 92 10.51 -19.44 -11.81
C TRP A 92 9.41 -20.08 -10.96
N CYS A 93 8.19 -19.51 -10.94
CA CYS A 93 7.05 -20.10 -10.24
C CYS A 93 6.74 -21.51 -10.75
N ARG A 94 6.73 -21.71 -12.07
CA ARG A 94 6.52 -23.02 -12.70
C ARG A 94 7.57 -24.04 -12.27
N GLN A 95 8.86 -23.65 -12.29
CA GLN A 95 9.98 -24.53 -11.94
C GLN A 95 10.00 -24.91 -10.45
N ASN A 96 9.48 -24.05 -9.59
CA ASN A 96 9.43 -24.26 -8.14
C ASN A 96 8.03 -24.71 -7.66
N GLY A 97 7.11 -25.01 -8.58
CA GLY A 97 5.77 -25.52 -8.24
C GLY A 97 4.92 -24.53 -7.44
N VAL A 98 5.09 -23.23 -7.66
CA VAL A 98 4.28 -22.16 -7.08
C VAL A 98 3.15 -21.84 -8.06
N ASP A 99 1.91 -22.23 -7.73
CA ASP A 99 0.70 -21.99 -8.55
C ASP A 99 -0.13 -20.78 -8.06
N LEU A 100 0.17 -20.31 -6.86
CA LEU A 100 -0.29 -19.06 -6.27
C LEU A 100 0.85 -18.47 -5.45
N ILE A 101 1.14 -17.18 -5.64
CA ILE A 101 2.20 -16.51 -4.88
C ILE A 101 1.75 -16.43 -3.41
N PRO A 102 2.57 -16.89 -2.44
CA PRO A 102 2.16 -16.93 -1.04
C PRO A 102 1.89 -15.53 -0.49
N GLY A 103 0.94 -15.44 0.44
CA GLY A 103 0.57 -14.16 1.09
C GLY A 103 1.58 -13.69 2.15
N ASP A 104 2.58 -14.52 2.44
CA ASP A 104 3.60 -14.38 3.45
C ASP A 104 4.98 -14.83 2.92
N GLY A 105 6.01 -14.71 3.76
CA GLY A 105 7.39 -15.00 3.40
C GLY A 105 8.04 -13.88 2.59
N TYR A 106 9.09 -14.22 1.83
CA TYR A 106 9.84 -13.23 1.04
C TYR A 106 9.58 -13.30 -0.46
N LEU A 107 9.01 -14.39 -0.98
CA LEU A 107 8.65 -14.49 -2.40
C LEU A 107 7.77 -13.33 -2.89
N PRO A 108 6.72 -12.92 -2.17
CA PRO A 108 5.87 -11.81 -2.61
C PRO A 108 6.49 -10.42 -2.37
N ALA A 109 7.73 -10.34 -1.87
CA ALA A 109 8.35 -9.05 -1.55
C ALA A 109 8.71 -8.29 -2.83
N THR A 110 8.15 -7.08 -2.94
CA THR A 110 8.56 -6.07 -3.92
C THR A 110 9.60 -5.14 -3.30
N VAL A 111 10.25 -4.31 -4.12
CA VAL A 111 11.11 -3.23 -3.60
C VAL A 111 10.30 -2.34 -2.65
N PRO A 112 10.76 -2.07 -1.41
CA PRO A 112 10.06 -1.15 -0.51
C PRO A 112 9.91 0.25 -1.11
N GLY A 113 8.68 0.76 -1.25
CA GLY A 113 8.38 1.99 -1.97
C GLY A 113 8.27 3.26 -1.11
N VAL A 114 8.17 3.11 0.22
CA VAL A 114 7.85 4.23 1.13
C VAL A 114 8.90 5.35 1.09
N VAL A 115 10.18 5.00 1.22
CA VAL A 115 11.27 6.00 1.31
C VAL A 115 11.37 6.81 0.03
N GLY A 116 11.41 6.15 -1.12
CA GLY A 116 11.55 6.84 -2.41
C GLY A 116 10.33 7.71 -2.74
N ALA A 117 9.11 7.28 -2.39
CA ALA A 117 7.91 8.08 -2.61
C ALA A 117 7.96 9.41 -1.85
N TRP A 118 8.31 9.35 -0.55
CA TRP A 118 8.39 10.56 0.27
C TRP A 118 9.63 11.40 -0.04
N ALA A 119 10.76 10.79 -0.41
CA ALA A 119 11.92 11.53 -0.91
C ALA A 119 11.54 12.34 -2.17
N ALA A 120 10.89 11.71 -3.16
CA ALA A 120 10.44 12.39 -4.38
C ALA A 120 9.42 13.50 -4.08
N ALA A 121 8.42 13.23 -3.23
CA ALA A 121 7.38 14.19 -2.87
C ALA A 121 7.95 15.39 -2.08
N VAL A 122 8.79 15.15 -1.07
CA VAL A 122 9.36 16.21 -0.22
C VAL A 122 10.42 17.02 -0.96
N SER A 123 11.23 16.39 -1.82
CA SER A 123 12.17 17.09 -2.71
C SER A 123 11.47 18.08 -3.63
N ARG A 124 10.34 17.68 -4.23
CA ARG A 124 9.61 18.53 -5.20
C ARG A 124 8.66 19.52 -4.55
N PHE A 125 7.89 19.07 -3.57
CA PHE A 125 6.73 19.79 -3.03
C PHE A 125 6.85 20.15 -1.54
N GLY A 126 7.72 19.46 -0.80
CA GLY A 126 7.96 19.76 0.61
C GLY A 126 8.89 20.96 0.79
N THR A 127 9.04 21.39 2.05
CA THR A 127 9.88 22.53 2.44
C THR A 127 10.97 22.16 3.44
N MET A 128 10.84 21.02 4.12
CA MET A 128 11.78 20.57 5.15
C MET A 128 12.86 19.63 4.58
N SER A 129 13.89 19.39 5.40
CA SER A 129 14.90 18.35 5.17
C SER A 129 14.37 16.96 5.53
N PHE A 130 15.00 15.90 5.01
CA PHE A 130 14.61 14.53 5.32
C PHE A 130 14.82 14.20 6.81
N SER A 131 15.90 14.68 7.41
CA SER A 131 16.18 14.53 8.84
C SER A 131 15.12 15.21 9.71
N GLN A 132 14.62 16.37 9.29
CA GLN A 132 13.56 17.07 10.03
C GLN A 132 12.26 16.24 10.06
N ILE A 133 11.87 15.65 8.93
CA ILE A 133 10.65 14.84 8.87
C ILE A 133 10.80 13.49 9.59
N LEU A 134 12.02 12.94 9.68
CA LEU A 134 12.31 11.68 10.37
C LEU A 134 12.53 11.83 11.88
N GLN A 135 12.83 13.04 12.36
CA GLN A 135 13.14 13.30 13.76
C GLN A 135 12.06 12.81 14.74
N PRO A 136 10.75 13.07 14.54
CA PRO A 136 9.71 12.54 15.43
C PRO A 136 9.67 11.00 15.46
N VAL A 137 10.00 10.36 14.34
CA VAL A 137 10.01 8.91 14.18
C VAL A 137 11.15 8.29 14.98
N ILE A 138 12.35 8.90 14.90
CA ILE A 138 13.53 8.51 15.69
C ILE A 138 13.23 8.64 17.19
N GLU A 139 12.62 9.75 17.61
CA GLU A 139 12.23 9.97 19.00
C GLU A 139 11.28 8.90 19.52
N LEU A 140 10.27 8.51 18.72
CA LEU A 140 9.32 7.46 19.07
C LEU A 140 9.98 6.06 19.10
N ALA A 141 10.85 5.78 18.13
CA ALA A 141 11.52 4.49 18.02
C ALA A 141 12.43 4.19 19.23
N GLU A 142 13.15 5.22 19.71
CA GLU A 142 14.14 5.07 20.77
C GLU A 142 13.58 5.28 22.17
N ASN A 143 12.73 6.29 22.37
CA ASN A 143 12.14 6.55 23.69
C ASN A 143 10.98 5.58 23.98
N GLY A 144 10.34 5.08 22.92
CA GLY A 144 9.26 4.11 22.95
C GLY A 144 7.86 4.75 22.91
N TYR A 145 6.86 3.90 22.72
CA TYR A 145 5.45 4.27 22.66
C TYR A 145 4.60 3.19 23.35
N PRO A 146 3.41 3.55 23.90
CA PRO A 146 2.55 2.61 24.59
C PRO A 146 1.83 1.69 23.60
N VAL A 147 1.78 0.40 23.93
CA VAL A 147 0.93 -0.57 23.23
C VAL A 147 -0.53 -0.19 23.43
N TYR A 148 -1.28 -0.05 22.35
CA TYR A 148 -2.72 0.19 22.37
C TYR A 148 -3.49 -1.10 22.09
N GLN A 149 -4.79 -1.12 22.42
CA GLN A 149 -5.62 -2.33 22.37
C GLN A 149 -5.49 -3.11 21.07
N ARG A 150 -5.66 -2.45 19.93
CA ARG A 150 -5.58 -3.11 18.62
C ARG A 150 -4.21 -3.69 18.30
N MET A 151 -3.11 -3.06 18.75
CA MET A 151 -1.78 -3.65 18.62
C MET A 151 -1.66 -4.88 19.51
N HIS A 152 -2.11 -4.81 20.77
CA HIS A 152 -2.11 -5.94 21.69
C HIS A 152 -2.85 -7.15 21.10
N ASP A 153 -4.07 -6.96 20.62
CA ASP A 153 -4.90 -8.03 20.04
C ASP A 153 -4.22 -8.70 18.84
N ARG A 154 -3.54 -7.92 17.97
CA ARG A 154 -2.81 -8.46 16.82
C ARG A 154 -1.51 -9.15 17.22
N LEU A 155 -0.78 -8.63 18.20
CA LEU A 155 0.40 -9.31 18.74
C LEU A 155 0.02 -10.64 19.40
N GLU A 156 -1.11 -10.70 20.09
CA GLU A 156 -1.65 -11.94 20.65
C GLU A 156 -1.99 -12.95 19.54
N GLN A 157 -2.77 -12.52 18.54
CA GLN A 157 -3.17 -13.34 17.40
C GLN A 157 -1.97 -14.00 16.70
N PHE A 158 -0.89 -13.26 16.48
CA PHE A 158 0.31 -13.77 15.78
C PHE A 158 1.43 -14.25 16.71
N SER A 159 1.21 -14.29 18.03
CA SER A 159 2.30 -14.55 18.99
C SER A 159 2.97 -15.91 18.77
N GLU A 160 2.21 -16.96 18.44
CA GLU A 160 2.78 -18.28 18.18
C GLU A 160 3.62 -18.31 16.90
N ARG A 161 3.16 -17.63 15.85
CA ARG A 161 3.91 -17.44 14.61
C ARG A 161 5.22 -16.72 14.87
N PHE A 162 5.22 -15.69 15.72
CA PHE A 162 6.43 -14.95 16.06
C PHE A 162 7.42 -15.81 16.85
N ARG A 163 6.94 -16.65 17.77
CA ARG A 163 7.83 -17.56 18.52
C ARG A 163 8.43 -18.66 17.64
N SER A 164 7.63 -19.25 16.76
CA SER A 164 8.01 -20.45 16.03
C SER A 164 8.63 -20.18 14.67
N LEU A 165 8.13 -19.19 13.92
CA LEU A 165 8.58 -18.89 12.56
C LEU A 165 9.37 -17.58 12.47
N TYR A 166 9.00 -16.54 13.22
CA TYR A 166 9.61 -15.20 13.12
C TYR A 166 10.32 -14.74 14.41
N PRO A 167 11.37 -15.45 14.86
CA PRO A 167 12.03 -15.17 16.15
C PRO A 167 12.63 -13.76 16.23
N THR A 168 13.05 -13.17 15.09
CA THR A 168 13.51 -11.77 15.03
C THR A 168 12.37 -10.78 15.31
N THR A 169 11.14 -11.11 14.90
CA THR A 169 9.94 -10.34 15.25
C THR A 169 9.61 -10.49 16.74
N ALA A 170 9.65 -11.72 17.28
CA ALA A 170 9.42 -11.97 18.69
C ALA A 170 10.41 -11.20 19.59
N ALA A 171 11.68 -11.08 19.19
CA ALA A 171 12.70 -10.36 19.95
C ALA A 171 12.35 -8.89 20.23
N ILE A 172 11.57 -8.25 19.35
CA ILE A 172 11.13 -6.86 19.50
C ILE A 172 9.74 -6.77 20.12
N TYR A 173 8.79 -7.56 19.62
CA TYR A 173 7.37 -7.40 19.94
C TYR A 173 6.81 -8.38 20.97
N LEU A 174 7.61 -9.36 21.42
CA LEU A 174 7.28 -10.26 22.52
C LEU A 174 8.37 -10.16 23.63
N PRO A 175 8.48 -9.03 24.34
CA PRO A 175 9.46 -8.88 25.41
C PRO A 175 9.29 -10.00 26.45
N ASP A 176 10.40 -10.60 26.87
CA ASP A 176 10.43 -11.79 27.74
C ASP A 176 9.59 -12.98 27.20
N GLY A 177 9.39 -13.05 25.89
CA GLY A 177 8.58 -14.08 25.21
C GLY A 177 7.06 -13.89 25.34
N LYS A 178 6.62 -12.76 25.91
CA LYS A 178 5.21 -12.49 26.23
C LYS A 178 4.65 -11.37 25.39
N VAL A 179 3.36 -11.46 25.12
CA VAL A 179 2.62 -10.37 24.48
C VAL A 179 2.61 -9.18 25.47
N PRO A 180 3.00 -7.97 25.05
CA PRO A 180 3.02 -6.82 25.93
C PRO A 180 1.60 -6.31 26.23
N GLU A 181 1.37 -5.90 27.46
CA GLU A 181 0.06 -5.42 27.92
C GLU A 181 -0.26 -4.02 27.36
N VAL A 182 -1.55 -3.70 27.26
CA VAL A 182 -1.98 -2.34 26.89
C VAL A 182 -1.39 -1.32 27.87
N GLY A 183 -0.75 -0.28 27.33
CA GLY A 183 -0.03 0.75 28.07
C GLY A 183 1.45 0.45 28.33
N GLN A 184 1.91 -0.80 28.14
CA GLN A 184 3.33 -1.14 28.22
C GLN A 184 4.10 -0.39 27.13
N ILE A 185 5.27 0.15 27.48
CA ILE A 185 6.14 0.84 26.52
C ILE A 185 6.99 -0.18 25.78
N ILE A 186 6.88 -0.18 24.45
CA ILE A 186 7.78 -0.91 23.54
C ILE A 186 8.71 0.05 22.81
N ARG A 187 9.85 -0.45 22.36
CA ARG A 187 10.90 0.30 21.65
C ARG A 187 11.38 -0.49 20.45
N ASN A 188 11.83 0.22 19.43
CA ASN A 188 12.44 -0.37 18.24
C ASN A 188 13.69 0.43 17.84
N PRO A 189 14.80 0.30 18.59
CA PRO A 189 16.00 1.08 18.36
C PRO A 189 16.66 0.80 17.00
N ASP A 190 16.50 -0.41 16.45
CA ASP A 190 16.99 -0.75 15.10
C ASP A 190 16.26 0.04 14.01
N PHE A 191 14.95 0.28 14.17
CA PHE A 191 14.20 1.17 13.29
C PHE A 191 14.70 2.61 13.38
N GLY A 192 14.96 3.10 14.60
CA GLY A 192 15.57 4.41 14.82
C GLY A 192 16.95 4.54 14.17
N LYS A 193 17.79 3.52 14.31
CA LYS A 193 19.11 3.43 13.66
C LYS A 193 19.00 3.48 12.13
N SER A 194 18.03 2.79 11.54
CA SER A 194 17.76 2.84 10.10
C SER A 194 17.42 4.27 9.63
N MET A 195 16.62 5.01 10.41
CA MET A 195 16.33 6.42 10.11
C MET A 195 17.60 7.29 10.23
N ARG A 196 18.45 7.04 11.23
CA ARG A 196 19.71 7.78 11.41
C ARG A 196 20.69 7.59 10.25
N ILE A 197 20.80 6.38 9.70
CA ILE A 197 21.63 6.12 8.52
C ILE A 197 21.26 7.07 7.36
N MET A 198 19.94 7.28 7.14
CA MET A 198 19.46 8.22 6.12
C MET A 198 19.74 9.69 6.50
N CYS A 199 19.60 10.06 7.78
CA CYS A 199 19.92 11.40 8.26
C CYS A 199 21.42 11.74 8.13
N ASP A 200 22.29 10.79 8.47
CA ASP A 200 23.75 10.95 8.37
C ASP A 200 24.18 11.14 6.90
N ALA A 201 23.54 10.42 5.97
CA ALA A 201 23.77 10.59 4.54
C ALA A 201 23.28 11.96 4.03
N GLU A 202 22.13 12.45 4.51
CA GLU A 202 21.67 13.82 4.22
C GLU A 202 22.70 14.86 4.71
N ASP A 203 23.18 14.74 5.96
CA ASP A 203 24.10 15.71 6.54
C ASP A 203 25.44 15.74 5.78
N ALA A 204 25.95 14.58 5.36
CA ALA A 204 27.14 14.48 4.54
C ALA A 204 26.99 15.20 3.18
N ALA A 205 25.79 15.21 2.61
CA ALA A 205 25.47 15.88 1.33
C ALA A 205 24.91 17.31 1.51
N LYS A 206 24.73 17.80 2.75
CA LYS A 206 24.06 19.07 3.06
C LYS A 206 24.64 20.29 2.35
N SER A 207 25.95 20.29 2.12
CA SER A 207 26.64 21.37 1.40
C SER A 207 26.20 21.51 -0.07
N GLN A 208 25.59 20.47 -0.64
CA GLN A 208 25.10 20.43 -2.02
C GLN A 208 23.63 20.91 -2.14
N GLY A 209 23.00 21.26 -1.02
CA GLY A 209 21.62 21.76 -0.95
C GLY A 209 20.61 20.70 -0.52
N ARG A 210 19.40 21.16 -0.18
CA ARG A 210 18.33 20.33 0.42
C ARG A 210 17.98 19.11 -0.43
N VAL A 211 17.76 19.30 -1.73
CA VAL A 211 17.35 18.21 -2.63
C VAL A 211 18.46 17.16 -2.76
N ALA A 212 19.72 17.58 -2.92
CA ALA A 212 20.85 16.64 -2.94
C ALA A 212 21.00 15.88 -1.62
N GLY A 213 20.72 16.54 -0.48
CA GLY A 213 20.64 15.89 0.82
C GLY A 213 19.54 14.82 0.91
N ILE A 214 18.33 15.12 0.43
CA ILE A 214 17.22 14.16 0.40
C ILE A 214 17.53 12.97 -0.52
N GLU A 215 18.14 13.22 -1.69
CA GLU A 215 18.58 12.13 -2.59
C GLU A 215 19.67 11.26 -1.94
N ALA A 216 20.61 11.85 -1.20
CA ALA A 216 21.61 11.09 -0.44
C ALA A 216 20.96 10.22 0.66
N ALA A 217 19.95 10.74 1.35
CA ALA A 217 19.17 9.99 2.34
C ALA A 217 18.42 8.82 1.70
N ARG A 218 17.79 9.04 0.53
CA ARG A 218 17.18 7.99 -0.28
C ARG A 218 18.22 6.95 -0.70
N ASP A 219 19.36 7.36 -1.24
CA ASP A 219 20.40 6.45 -1.72
C ASP A 219 21.00 5.61 -0.59
N ALA A 220 21.08 6.14 0.64
CA ALA A 220 21.44 5.34 1.81
C ALA A 220 20.48 4.17 2.08
N PHE A 221 19.20 4.30 1.71
CA PHE A 221 18.22 3.22 1.77
C PHE A 221 18.35 2.24 0.61
N TYR A 222 18.37 2.72 -0.64
CA TYR A 222 18.26 1.87 -1.84
C TYR A 222 19.59 1.35 -2.40
N LYS A 223 20.69 2.05 -2.12
CA LYS A 223 22.05 1.74 -2.62
C LYS A 223 23.08 1.59 -1.50
N GLY A 224 22.64 1.77 -0.26
CA GLY A 224 23.49 1.83 0.92
C GLY A 224 23.38 0.61 1.84
N PRO A 225 23.79 0.75 3.10
CA PRO A 225 23.82 -0.34 4.07
C PRO A 225 22.47 -1.02 4.32
N ILE A 226 21.36 -0.30 4.14
CA ILE A 226 20.01 -0.83 4.35
C ILE A 226 19.67 -1.86 3.26
N ALA A 227 19.77 -1.49 1.98
CA ALA A 227 19.54 -2.40 0.85
C ALA A 227 20.41 -3.65 0.93
N LYS A 228 21.70 -3.46 1.23
CA LYS A 228 22.63 -4.57 1.43
C LYS A 228 22.17 -5.52 2.54
N ARG A 229 21.77 -4.97 3.69
CA ARG A 229 21.29 -5.79 4.82
C ARG A 229 19.99 -6.52 4.49
N ILE A 230 19.07 -5.89 3.74
CA ILE A 230 17.84 -6.54 3.27
C ILE A 230 18.19 -7.76 2.42
N ALA A 231 18.99 -7.57 1.37
CA ALA A 231 19.34 -8.63 0.43
C ALA A 231 20.12 -9.78 1.09
N GLU A 232 21.08 -9.46 1.98
CA GLU A 232 21.81 -10.46 2.75
C GLU A 232 20.88 -11.28 3.65
N PHE A 233 20.01 -10.62 4.42
CA PHE A 233 19.17 -11.28 5.39
C PHE A 233 18.18 -12.26 4.75
N ILE A 234 17.44 -11.84 3.73
CA ILE A 234 16.41 -12.68 3.10
C ILE A 234 17.01 -13.84 2.29
N ARG A 235 18.26 -13.71 1.85
CA ARG A 235 19.01 -14.78 1.19
C ARG A 235 19.48 -15.84 2.19
N GLU A 236 19.94 -15.40 3.36
CA GLU A 236 20.58 -16.27 4.36
C GLU A 236 19.60 -16.89 5.36
N ASN A 237 18.37 -16.36 5.45
CA ASN A 237 17.37 -16.81 6.43
C ASN A 237 16.07 -17.25 5.74
N PRO A 238 16.04 -18.34 4.95
CA PRO A 238 14.82 -18.84 4.33
C PRO A 238 13.70 -19.04 5.35
N VAL A 239 12.46 -18.75 4.95
CA VAL A 239 11.31 -18.77 5.85
C VAL A 239 10.19 -19.61 5.28
N MET A 240 9.56 -20.41 6.14
CA MET A 240 8.35 -21.16 5.79
C MET A 240 7.23 -20.18 5.42
N ASP A 241 6.61 -20.40 4.28
CA ASP A 241 5.47 -19.60 3.79
C ASP A 241 4.27 -20.49 3.43
N ALA A 242 3.17 -19.88 2.99
CA ALA A 242 1.92 -20.56 2.69
C ALA A 242 1.99 -21.61 1.56
N SER A 243 3.11 -21.69 0.81
CA SER A 243 3.35 -22.81 -0.11
C SER A 243 3.70 -24.11 0.60
N GLY A 244 3.99 -24.06 1.91
CA GLY A 244 4.48 -25.17 2.72
C GLY A 244 5.96 -25.48 2.53
N GLU A 245 6.73 -24.57 1.93
CA GLU A 245 8.19 -24.69 1.78
C GLU A 245 8.89 -23.45 2.35
N ALA A 246 10.16 -23.63 2.73
CA ALA A 246 10.98 -22.53 3.20
C ALA A 246 11.72 -21.88 2.03
N HIS A 247 11.42 -20.61 1.75
CA HIS A 247 12.01 -19.87 0.64
C HIS A 247 12.94 -18.76 1.10
N ALA A 248 14.06 -18.61 0.39
CA ALA A 248 14.85 -17.39 0.40
C ALA A 248 14.17 -16.30 -0.44
N GLY A 249 14.43 -15.03 -0.12
CA GLY A 249 13.95 -13.91 -0.93
C GLY A 249 14.69 -13.78 -2.26
N LEU A 250 13.95 -13.33 -3.29
CA LEU A 250 14.49 -13.11 -4.64
C LEU A 250 14.90 -11.64 -4.90
N LEU A 251 14.54 -10.72 -3.99
CA LEU A 251 14.86 -9.31 -4.07
C LEU A 251 16.37 -9.08 -3.92
N SER A 252 16.97 -8.37 -4.88
CA SER A 252 18.42 -8.07 -4.89
C SER A 252 18.75 -6.61 -4.62
N GLU A 253 20.02 -6.32 -4.35
CA GLU A 253 20.53 -4.94 -4.26
C GLU A 253 20.37 -4.19 -5.59
N GLU A 254 20.51 -4.87 -6.73
CA GLU A 254 20.31 -4.29 -8.07
C GLU A 254 18.84 -3.87 -8.26
N ASP A 255 17.89 -4.73 -7.87
CA ASP A 255 16.46 -4.40 -7.92
C ASP A 255 16.12 -3.14 -7.10
N MET A 256 16.74 -3.00 -5.92
CA MET A 256 16.55 -1.83 -5.07
C MET A 256 17.24 -0.58 -5.64
N ALA A 257 18.45 -0.72 -6.17
CA ALA A 257 19.24 0.40 -6.68
C ALA A 257 18.66 1.02 -7.97
N GLU A 258 18.02 0.19 -8.80
CA GLU A 258 17.39 0.61 -10.07
C GLU A 258 16.00 1.23 -9.88
N TRP A 259 15.33 0.95 -8.77
CA TRP A 259 13.97 1.42 -8.53
C TRP A 259 13.93 2.91 -8.14
N GLU A 260 13.00 3.65 -8.75
CA GLU A 260 12.69 5.03 -8.39
C GLU A 260 11.17 5.25 -8.32
N ALA A 261 10.74 6.11 -7.39
CA ALA A 261 9.35 6.53 -7.32
C ALA A 261 9.03 7.50 -8.47
N THR A 262 7.86 7.34 -9.08
CA THR A 262 7.37 8.21 -10.17
C THR A 262 6.30 9.18 -9.66
N ILE A 263 6.27 10.38 -10.23
CA ILE A 263 5.20 11.36 -10.03
C ILE A 263 4.40 11.43 -11.33
N GLU A 264 3.18 10.92 -11.29
CA GLU A 264 2.32 10.64 -12.43
C GLU A 264 1.06 11.52 -12.43
N GLN A 265 0.33 11.54 -13.55
CA GLN A 265 -1.02 12.12 -13.58
C GLN A 265 -1.99 11.16 -12.89
N PRO A 266 -2.90 11.66 -12.02
CA PRO A 266 -3.98 10.84 -11.49
C PRO A 266 -5.01 10.52 -12.58
N VAL A 267 -5.85 9.52 -12.32
CA VAL A 267 -7.08 9.28 -13.07
C VAL A 267 -8.19 10.10 -12.43
N THR A 268 -9.04 10.70 -13.25
CA THR A 268 -10.10 11.59 -12.79
C THR A 268 -11.43 11.24 -13.42
N TYR A 269 -12.52 11.49 -12.70
CA TYR A 269 -13.89 11.44 -13.20
C TYR A 269 -14.73 12.54 -12.57
N GLU A 270 -15.52 13.24 -13.39
CA GLU A 270 -16.44 14.27 -12.94
C GLU A 270 -17.76 13.62 -12.50
N TYR A 271 -18.17 13.88 -11.26
CA TYR A 271 -19.43 13.41 -10.71
C TYR A 271 -20.16 14.52 -9.94
N LYS A 272 -21.28 14.99 -10.50
CA LYS A 272 -22.18 15.99 -9.88
C LYS A 272 -21.47 17.31 -9.51
N GLY A 273 -20.59 17.79 -10.38
CA GLY A 273 -19.83 19.04 -10.23
C GLY A 273 -18.54 18.90 -9.43
N LEU A 274 -18.12 17.68 -9.09
CA LEU A 274 -16.89 17.39 -8.36
C LEU A 274 -15.95 16.56 -9.25
N ASP A 275 -14.68 16.96 -9.31
CA ASP A 275 -13.62 16.13 -9.87
C ASP A 275 -13.11 15.19 -8.79
N VAL A 276 -13.23 13.88 -9.01
CA VAL A 276 -12.73 12.85 -8.09
C VAL A 276 -11.43 12.31 -8.63
N TYR A 277 -10.35 12.37 -7.85
CA TYR A 277 -9.03 11.91 -8.26
C TYR A 277 -8.65 10.59 -7.60
N LYS A 278 -8.09 9.68 -8.39
CA LYS A 278 -7.56 8.38 -7.94
C LYS A 278 -6.19 8.13 -8.55
N CYS A 279 -5.38 7.30 -7.88
CA CYS A 279 -4.13 6.81 -8.48
C CYS A 279 -4.42 6.02 -9.77
N PRO A 280 -3.44 5.90 -10.69
CA PRO A 280 -3.55 5.09 -11.90
C PRO A 280 -3.83 3.59 -11.64
N PRO A 281 -4.08 2.77 -12.69
CA PRO A 281 -4.61 1.41 -12.56
C PRO A 281 -3.60 0.38 -12.03
N TRP A 282 -2.36 0.78 -11.77
CA TRP A 282 -1.46 0.06 -10.88
C TRP A 282 -1.99 0.02 -9.42
N THR A 283 -3.06 0.76 -9.12
CA THR A 283 -3.95 0.55 -7.96
C THR A 283 -5.35 0.14 -8.41
N GLN A 284 -6.18 -0.30 -7.48
CA GLN A 284 -7.61 -0.45 -7.72
C GLN A 284 -8.37 0.88 -7.82
N GLY A 285 -7.74 2.03 -7.62
CA GLY A 285 -8.43 3.32 -7.46
C GLY A 285 -9.45 3.68 -8.55
N PRO A 286 -9.18 3.42 -9.83
CA PRO A 286 -10.16 3.69 -10.88
C PRO A 286 -11.47 2.89 -10.74
N VAL A 287 -11.53 1.82 -9.93
CA VAL A 287 -12.77 1.09 -9.62
C VAL A 287 -13.81 1.99 -8.94
N PHE A 288 -13.36 2.97 -8.16
CA PHE A 288 -14.26 3.95 -7.54
C PHE A 288 -14.83 4.90 -8.59
N LEU A 289 -14.01 5.29 -9.57
CA LEU A 289 -14.44 6.14 -10.69
C LEU A 289 -15.44 5.41 -11.59
N GLN A 290 -15.23 4.12 -11.86
CA GLN A 290 -16.21 3.30 -12.57
C GLN A 290 -17.53 3.17 -11.82
N GLN A 291 -17.48 2.99 -10.50
CA GLN A 291 -18.71 3.01 -9.68
C GLN A 291 -19.45 4.33 -9.83
N LEU A 292 -18.75 5.47 -9.79
CA LEU A 292 -19.38 6.78 -10.01
C LEU A 292 -19.96 6.90 -11.43
N ALA A 293 -19.28 6.37 -12.45
CA ALA A 293 -19.76 6.39 -13.82
C ALA A 293 -21.06 5.59 -13.99
N ILE A 294 -21.12 4.38 -13.41
CA ILE A 294 -22.35 3.57 -13.37
C ILE A 294 -23.44 4.29 -12.54
N LEU A 295 -23.08 4.84 -11.38
CA LEU A 295 -24.04 5.49 -10.47
C LEU A 295 -24.60 6.82 -11.01
N LYS A 296 -23.92 7.47 -11.96
CA LYS A 296 -24.31 8.77 -12.52
C LYS A 296 -25.72 8.76 -13.13
N GLY A 297 -26.17 7.59 -13.58
CA GLY A 297 -27.49 7.40 -14.16
C GLY A 297 -28.63 7.08 -13.19
N PHE A 298 -28.36 6.93 -11.89
CA PHE A 298 -29.37 6.66 -10.87
C PHE A 298 -29.67 7.89 -10.03
N ASP A 299 -30.94 8.08 -9.66
CA ASP A 299 -31.33 9.13 -8.72
C ASP A 299 -31.15 8.66 -7.27
N LEU A 300 -29.90 8.60 -6.82
CA LEU A 300 -29.56 8.18 -5.45
C LEU A 300 -30.17 9.10 -4.38
N GLN A 301 -30.56 10.33 -4.73
CA GLN A 301 -31.19 11.25 -3.78
C GLN A 301 -32.64 10.86 -3.56
N ASP A 302 -33.38 10.58 -4.64
CA ASP A 302 -34.77 10.09 -4.56
C ASP A 302 -34.86 8.72 -3.89
N GLN A 303 -33.90 7.82 -4.16
CA GLN A 303 -33.79 6.53 -3.46
C GLN A 303 -33.64 6.67 -1.94
N GLY A 304 -33.11 7.80 -1.47
CA GLY A 304 -32.87 8.08 -0.05
C GLY A 304 -31.57 7.44 0.48
N HIS A 305 -30.72 8.23 1.12
CA HIS A 305 -29.43 7.76 1.64
C HIS A 305 -29.61 6.61 2.64
N ASN A 306 -28.87 5.51 2.43
CA ASN A 306 -28.90 4.27 3.24
C ASN A 306 -30.25 3.53 3.29
N THR A 307 -31.19 3.81 2.37
CA THR A 307 -32.33 2.91 2.17
C THR A 307 -31.89 1.61 1.51
N THR A 308 -32.75 0.59 1.53
CA THR A 308 -32.49 -0.69 0.85
C THR A 308 -32.24 -0.50 -0.64
N GLU A 309 -33.00 0.36 -1.31
CA GLU A 309 -32.85 0.61 -2.75
C GLU A 309 -31.51 1.28 -3.08
N TYR A 310 -31.13 2.29 -2.30
CA TYR A 310 -29.82 2.94 -2.40
C TYR A 310 -28.68 1.93 -2.22
N LEU A 311 -28.73 1.14 -1.15
CA LEU A 311 -27.69 0.17 -0.84
C LEU A 311 -27.60 -0.91 -1.92
N HIS A 312 -28.74 -1.41 -2.40
CA HIS A 312 -28.78 -2.38 -3.49
C HIS A 312 -28.13 -1.83 -4.76
N THR A 313 -28.52 -0.62 -5.18
CA THR A 313 -27.96 0.03 -6.37
C THR A 313 -26.44 0.21 -6.28
N VAL A 314 -25.94 0.67 -5.12
CA VAL A 314 -24.51 0.85 -4.87
C VAL A 314 -23.76 -0.48 -4.87
N VAL A 315 -24.31 -1.52 -4.22
CA VAL A 315 -23.68 -2.85 -4.14
C VAL A 315 -23.59 -3.50 -5.52
N GLU A 316 -24.67 -3.49 -6.30
CA GLU A 316 -24.67 -4.09 -7.64
C GLU A 316 -23.74 -3.34 -8.60
N SER A 317 -23.71 -2.01 -8.53
CA SER A 317 -22.75 -1.19 -9.30
C SER A 317 -21.31 -1.49 -8.91
N ALA A 318 -21.03 -1.68 -7.62
CA ALA A 318 -19.70 -2.06 -7.14
C ALA A 318 -19.27 -3.44 -7.66
N LYS A 319 -20.14 -4.44 -7.64
CA LYS A 319 -19.84 -5.79 -8.19
C LYS A 319 -19.40 -5.71 -9.65
N LEU A 320 -20.09 -4.91 -10.46
CA LEU A 320 -19.76 -4.71 -11.87
C LEU A 320 -18.39 -4.04 -12.05
N ALA A 321 -18.12 -2.95 -11.33
CA ALA A 321 -16.83 -2.27 -11.40
C ALA A 321 -15.67 -3.17 -10.90
N PHE A 322 -15.87 -3.93 -9.82
CA PHE A 322 -14.85 -4.87 -9.34
C PHE A 322 -14.59 -6.01 -10.33
N ALA A 323 -15.59 -6.47 -11.07
CA ALA A 323 -15.39 -7.45 -12.13
C ALA A 323 -14.51 -6.91 -13.25
N ASP A 324 -14.69 -5.64 -13.62
CA ASP A 324 -13.83 -4.97 -14.61
C ASP A 324 -12.41 -4.77 -14.06
N ARG A 325 -12.25 -4.37 -12.79
CA ARG A 325 -10.93 -4.28 -12.14
C ARG A 325 -10.15 -5.58 -12.26
N ASP A 326 -10.78 -6.70 -11.91
CA ASP A 326 -10.10 -8.02 -11.90
C ASP A 326 -9.85 -8.59 -13.29
N THR A 327 -10.47 -8.02 -14.31
CA THR A 327 -10.30 -8.43 -15.70
C THR A 327 -9.31 -7.54 -16.45
N TYR A 328 -9.31 -6.23 -16.21
CA TYR A 328 -8.67 -5.25 -17.09
C TYR A 328 -7.57 -4.40 -16.46
N TYR A 329 -7.45 -4.36 -15.13
CA TYR A 329 -6.51 -3.44 -14.47
C TYR A 329 -5.13 -4.06 -14.33
N GLY A 330 -4.12 -3.23 -14.57
CA GLY A 330 -2.73 -3.59 -14.42
C GLY A 330 -1.80 -2.37 -14.40
N ASP A 331 -0.51 -2.63 -14.44
CA ASP A 331 0.50 -1.57 -14.45
C ASP A 331 0.55 -0.93 -15.84
N PRO A 332 0.28 0.38 -16.03
CA PRO A 332 0.31 1.05 -17.34
C PRO A 332 1.65 0.97 -18.09
N LEU A 333 2.75 0.62 -17.41
CA LEU A 333 4.04 0.39 -18.07
C LEU A 333 4.11 -0.97 -18.78
N PHE A 334 3.18 -1.88 -18.50
CA PHE A 334 3.15 -3.25 -18.99
C PHE A 334 1.81 -3.67 -19.60
N ASP A 335 0.71 -3.13 -19.07
CA ASP A 335 -0.66 -3.53 -19.37
C ASP A 335 -1.44 -2.33 -19.94
N GLU A 336 -2.20 -2.55 -21.01
CA GLU A 336 -3.14 -1.57 -21.52
C GLU A 336 -4.46 -1.65 -20.72
N THR A 337 -4.69 -0.70 -19.80
CA THR A 337 -5.99 -0.57 -19.13
C THR A 337 -6.87 0.41 -19.91
N PRO A 338 -8.01 -0.02 -20.48
CA PRO A 338 -8.86 0.79 -21.37
C PRO A 338 -9.77 1.76 -20.59
N LEU A 339 -9.18 2.58 -19.71
CA LEU A 339 -9.90 3.50 -18.83
C LEU A 339 -10.83 4.47 -19.58
N GLY A 340 -10.45 4.89 -20.79
CA GLY A 340 -11.30 5.74 -21.63
C GLY A 340 -12.65 5.10 -21.98
N MET A 341 -12.66 3.79 -22.26
CA MET A 341 -13.90 3.03 -22.49
C MET A 341 -14.60 2.71 -21.18
N LEU A 342 -13.87 2.21 -20.19
CA LEU A 342 -14.38 1.79 -18.88
C LEU A 342 -15.05 2.91 -18.09
N LEU A 343 -14.70 4.18 -18.35
CA LEU A 343 -15.28 5.39 -17.75
C LEU A 343 -16.20 6.15 -18.70
N SER A 344 -16.46 5.64 -19.91
CA SER A 344 -17.34 6.29 -20.88
C SER A 344 -18.82 6.17 -20.49
N GLU A 345 -19.63 7.13 -20.93
CA GLU A 345 -21.09 7.09 -20.74
C GLU A 345 -21.71 5.89 -21.46
N ASP A 346 -21.32 5.64 -22.72
CA ASP A 346 -21.87 4.55 -23.55
C ASP A 346 -21.66 3.18 -22.89
N TYR A 347 -20.46 2.92 -22.37
CA TYR A 347 -20.17 1.70 -21.62
C TYR A 347 -21.00 1.64 -20.33
N SER A 348 -21.03 2.74 -19.57
CA SER A 348 -21.72 2.80 -18.28
C SER A 348 -23.23 2.60 -18.40
N VAL A 349 -23.87 3.01 -19.50
CA VAL A 349 -25.30 2.73 -19.79
C VAL A 349 -25.54 1.23 -19.85
N GLY A 350 -24.75 0.49 -20.63
CA GLY A 350 -24.88 -0.96 -20.73
C GLY A 350 -24.60 -1.67 -19.40
N ARG A 351 -23.65 -1.16 -18.61
CA ARG A 351 -23.40 -1.70 -17.25
C ARG A 351 -24.59 -1.45 -16.31
N ARG A 352 -25.23 -0.29 -16.37
CA ARG A 352 -26.42 0.02 -15.55
C ARG A 352 -27.59 -0.93 -15.81
N GLU A 353 -27.80 -1.35 -17.05
CA GLU A 353 -28.87 -2.30 -17.40
C GLU A 353 -28.71 -3.67 -16.70
N LEU A 354 -27.51 -4.00 -16.22
CA LEU A 354 -27.24 -5.23 -15.46
C LEU A 354 -27.59 -5.14 -13.97
N VAL A 355 -27.95 -3.94 -13.48
CA VAL A 355 -28.45 -3.70 -12.12
C VAL A 355 -29.95 -3.99 -12.09
N GLY A 356 -30.30 -5.25 -11.84
CA GLY A 356 -31.69 -5.69 -11.71
C GLY A 356 -32.21 -5.62 -10.27
N GLU A 357 -33.46 -6.04 -10.04
CA GLU A 357 -34.09 -6.05 -8.71
C GLU A 357 -33.47 -7.04 -7.70
N LYS A 358 -32.76 -8.06 -8.19
CA LYS A 358 -32.16 -9.12 -7.37
C LYS A 358 -30.65 -8.98 -7.36
N ALA A 359 -30.05 -9.31 -6.22
CA ALA A 359 -28.60 -9.34 -6.08
C ALA A 359 -27.98 -10.36 -7.06
N SER A 360 -27.01 -9.91 -7.85
CA SER A 360 -26.20 -10.78 -8.69
C SER A 360 -25.27 -11.63 -7.83
N MET A 361 -25.22 -12.92 -8.13
CA MET A 361 -24.25 -13.88 -7.57
C MET A 361 -23.12 -14.20 -8.56
N GLU A 362 -23.12 -13.56 -9.73
CA GLU A 362 -22.20 -13.82 -10.84
C GLU A 362 -21.07 -12.78 -10.89
N PHE A 363 -19.89 -13.22 -11.29
CA PHE A 363 -18.77 -12.36 -11.70
C PHE A 363 -18.96 -11.95 -13.16
N ARG A 364 -19.26 -10.67 -13.41
CA ARG A 364 -19.74 -10.18 -14.72
C ARG A 364 -18.87 -9.02 -15.24
N PRO A 365 -17.64 -9.25 -15.71
CA PRO A 365 -16.87 -8.20 -16.37
C PRO A 365 -17.59 -7.77 -17.67
N GLY A 366 -17.46 -6.51 -18.06
CA GLY A 366 -18.10 -6.01 -19.27
C GLY A 366 -17.33 -6.36 -20.53
N ASP A 367 -18.03 -6.55 -21.64
CA ASP A 367 -17.42 -6.76 -22.95
C ASP A 367 -16.99 -5.41 -23.55
N LEU A 368 -15.71 -5.31 -23.93
CA LEU A 368 -15.11 -4.11 -24.52
C LEU A 368 -15.14 -4.12 -26.07
N GLY A 369 -16.01 -4.97 -26.65
CA GLY A 369 -16.24 -5.13 -28.09
C GLY A 369 -15.57 -6.35 -28.72
N GLY A 370 -14.83 -7.14 -27.92
CA GLY A 370 -14.07 -8.31 -28.37
C GLY A 370 -14.49 -9.62 -27.69
N GLY A 371 -15.51 -9.61 -26.84
CA GLY A 371 -15.84 -10.67 -25.91
C GLY A 371 -15.11 -10.52 -24.57
N VAL A 372 -15.65 -11.15 -23.53
CA VAL A 372 -14.97 -11.28 -22.23
C VAL A 372 -13.83 -12.29 -22.36
N PRO A 373 -12.60 -11.97 -21.91
CA PRO A 373 -11.48 -12.90 -21.98
C PRO A 373 -11.74 -14.20 -21.20
N ASP A 374 -11.34 -15.34 -21.78
CA ASP A 374 -11.55 -16.67 -21.16
C ASP A 374 -10.97 -16.78 -19.75
N TYR A 375 -9.83 -16.13 -19.48
CA TYR A 375 -9.20 -16.17 -18.16
C TYR A 375 -10.12 -15.62 -17.08
N ALA A 376 -11.00 -14.66 -17.40
CA ALA A 376 -11.86 -13.98 -16.43
C ALA A 376 -13.03 -14.85 -15.94
N LEU A 377 -13.29 -15.96 -16.65
CA LEU A 377 -14.39 -16.88 -16.36
C LEU A 377 -14.01 -18.04 -15.43
N ALA A 378 -12.72 -18.14 -15.08
CA ALA A 378 -12.20 -19.15 -14.15
C ALA A 378 -11.74 -18.52 -12.83
N SER A 379 -11.68 -19.32 -11.77
CA SER A 379 -11.02 -18.90 -10.53
C SER A 379 -9.54 -18.60 -10.81
N VAL A 380 -8.96 -17.64 -10.10
CA VAL A 380 -7.54 -17.25 -10.29
C VAL A 380 -6.61 -18.45 -10.13
N ALA A 381 -6.87 -19.32 -9.14
CA ALA A 381 -6.05 -20.50 -8.90
C ALA A 381 -6.16 -21.51 -10.06
N ASP A 382 -7.36 -21.77 -10.58
CA ASP A 382 -7.54 -22.68 -11.72
C ASP A 382 -6.93 -22.13 -13.00
N ASP A 383 -7.09 -20.83 -13.24
CA ASP A 383 -6.51 -20.15 -14.39
C ASP A 383 -4.98 -20.17 -14.35
N ASN A 384 -4.37 -19.84 -13.21
CA ASN A 384 -2.92 -19.94 -13.01
C ASN A 384 -2.42 -21.36 -13.30
N ARG A 385 -3.06 -22.39 -12.74
CA ARG A 385 -2.67 -23.79 -12.97
C ARG A 385 -2.75 -24.20 -14.42
N ARG A 386 -3.85 -23.82 -15.09
CA ARG A 386 -4.03 -24.07 -16.53
C ARG A 386 -2.92 -23.40 -17.34
N ALA A 387 -2.60 -22.14 -17.05
CA ALA A 387 -1.56 -21.39 -17.76
C ALA A 387 -0.15 -21.94 -17.52
N LEU A 388 0.14 -22.38 -16.29
CA LEU A 388 1.42 -22.98 -15.91
C LEU A 388 1.59 -24.43 -16.39
N GLY A 389 0.48 -25.11 -16.73
CA GLY A 389 0.48 -26.52 -17.11
C GLY A 389 0.78 -27.46 -15.93
N ILE A 390 0.35 -27.10 -14.72
CA ILE A 390 0.61 -27.84 -13.48
C ILE A 390 -0.69 -28.28 -12.80
N GLY A 391 -0.59 -29.33 -11.98
CA GLY A 391 -1.71 -29.83 -11.18
C GLY A 391 -1.98 -28.97 -9.94
N ALA A 392 -3.13 -29.19 -9.29
CA ALA A 392 -3.42 -28.58 -8.00
C ALA A 392 -2.44 -29.06 -6.92
N ARG A 393 -1.97 -28.12 -6.10
CA ARG A 393 -1.22 -28.38 -4.88
C ARG A 393 -2.08 -27.96 -3.68
N ASP A 394 -2.00 -28.71 -2.59
CA ASP A 394 -2.65 -28.31 -1.35
C ASP A 394 -1.93 -27.06 -0.81
N VAL A 395 -2.67 -25.97 -0.60
CA VAL A 395 -2.16 -24.81 0.14
C VAL A 395 -2.08 -25.23 1.61
N GLN A 396 -0.91 -25.08 2.22
CA GLN A 396 -0.77 -25.39 3.63
C GLN A 396 -1.32 -24.24 4.46
N ASP A 397 -2.41 -24.49 5.18
CA ASP A 397 -2.79 -23.62 6.28
C ASP A 397 -1.76 -23.81 7.40
N LEU A 398 -0.89 -22.82 7.58
CA LEU A 398 0.10 -22.81 8.65
C LEU A 398 -0.56 -22.63 10.04
N GLY A 399 -1.89 -22.51 10.12
CA GLY A 399 -2.64 -22.39 11.37
C GLY A 399 -2.61 -20.98 11.97
N PHE A 400 -2.30 -19.97 11.15
CA PHE A 400 -2.09 -18.59 11.59
C PHE A 400 -3.10 -17.58 10.99
N ASP A 401 -4.26 -18.07 10.54
CA ASP A 401 -5.21 -17.40 9.64
C ASP A 401 -4.57 -17.04 8.28
N HIS A 402 -5.37 -17.05 7.19
CA HIS A 402 -4.85 -16.63 5.88
C HIS A 402 -4.33 -15.18 5.97
N ALA A 403 -3.09 -14.97 5.50
CA ALA A 403 -2.38 -13.69 5.45
C ALA A 403 -3.13 -12.55 4.71
N HIS A 404 -4.25 -12.86 4.06
CA HIS A 404 -5.10 -11.91 3.34
C HIS A 404 -6.00 -11.04 4.25
N VAL A 405 -6.08 -11.31 5.56
CA VAL A 405 -6.86 -10.49 6.52
C VAL A 405 -5.96 -9.42 7.16
N GLY A 406 -5.41 -8.54 6.33
CA GLY A 406 -4.63 -7.38 6.76
C GLY A 406 -5.46 -6.10 6.71
N ASP A 407 -5.36 -5.28 7.74
CA ASP A 407 -5.85 -3.90 7.68
C ASP A 407 -4.73 -2.98 7.19
N THR A 408 -5.10 -1.91 6.52
CA THR A 408 -4.21 -0.84 6.07
C THR A 408 -4.51 0.43 6.87
N THR A 409 -3.62 1.42 6.86
CA THR A 409 -3.87 2.73 7.49
C THR A 409 -4.00 3.83 6.44
N HIS A 410 -4.39 5.03 6.87
CA HIS A 410 -4.56 6.18 6.01
C HIS A 410 -4.09 7.45 6.72
N LEU A 411 -3.72 8.44 5.93
CA LEU A 411 -3.40 9.78 6.42
C LEU A 411 -3.83 10.83 5.40
N ASP A 412 -4.26 11.97 5.93
CA ASP A 412 -4.55 13.17 5.14
C ASP A 412 -3.94 14.40 5.81
N ALA A 413 -3.49 15.34 4.99
CA ALA A 413 -2.97 16.63 5.42
C ALA A 413 -3.46 17.75 4.49
N VAL A 414 -3.84 18.88 5.08
CA VAL A 414 -4.07 20.14 4.36
C VAL A 414 -3.38 21.28 5.11
N ASP A 415 -2.75 22.21 4.40
CA ASP A 415 -2.08 23.37 4.98
C ASP A 415 -2.75 24.71 4.63
N SER A 416 -2.24 25.80 5.20
CA SER A 416 -2.76 27.17 4.97
C SER A 416 -2.56 27.69 3.56
N GLU A 417 -1.65 27.09 2.78
CA GLU A 417 -1.46 27.45 1.37
C GLU A 417 -2.45 26.72 0.47
N GLY A 418 -3.16 25.73 1.01
CA GLY A 418 -4.14 24.91 0.30
C GLY A 418 -3.53 23.69 -0.37
N ASN A 419 -2.29 23.29 -0.04
CA ASN A 419 -1.78 22.00 -0.47
C ASN A 419 -2.54 20.90 0.27
N MET A 420 -2.82 19.80 -0.41
CA MET A 420 -3.54 18.66 0.16
C MET A 420 -2.80 17.37 -0.17
N VAL A 421 -2.79 16.43 0.76
CA VAL A 421 -2.23 15.10 0.59
C VAL A 421 -3.20 14.08 1.15
N ALA A 422 -3.42 13.00 0.42
CA ALA A 422 -4.09 11.79 0.88
C ALA A 422 -3.20 10.58 0.54
N ALA A 423 -2.87 9.76 1.53
CA ALA A 423 -1.98 8.61 1.32
C ALA A 423 -2.45 7.38 2.08
N THR A 424 -2.29 6.21 1.44
CA THR A 424 -2.72 4.92 2.00
C THR A 424 -1.51 3.98 2.12
N PRO A 425 -0.66 4.13 3.15
CA PRO A 425 0.51 3.27 3.34
C PRO A 425 0.14 1.89 3.90
N SER A 426 0.81 0.84 3.42
CA SER A 426 0.50 -0.56 3.75
C SER A 426 1.69 -1.47 3.43
N GLY A 427 1.56 -2.77 3.73
CA GLY A 427 2.63 -3.74 3.52
C GLY A 427 3.76 -3.57 4.55
N GLY A 428 4.67 -4.53 4.64
CA GLY A 428 5.74 -4.50 5.64
C GLY A 428 5.22 -4.67 7.08
N TRP A 429 4.09 -5.35 7.26
CA TRP A 429 3.53 -5.62 8.58
C TRP A 429 4.06 -6.93 9.18
N LEU A 430 4.02 -7.06 10.51
CA LEU A 430 4.70 -8.14 11.25
C LEU A 430 4.18 -9.55 10.96
N GLY A 431 2.90 -9.68 10.62
CA GLY A 431 2.23 -10.97 10.40
C GLY A 431 2.65 -11.73 9.14
N THR A 432 3.28 -11.09 8.16
CA THR A 432 3.54 -11.72 6.84
C THR A 432 5.00 -11.98 6.52
N SER A 433 5.92 -11.29 7.16
CA SER A 433 7.36 -11.53 6.98
C SER A 433 8.10 -11.25 8.29
N PRO A 434 9.19 -11.96 8.58
CA PRO A 434 9.99 -11.70 9.78
C PRO A 434 10.70 -10.35 9.69
N ILE A 435 10.93 -9.72 10.86
CA ILE A 435 11.76 -8.52 10.94
C ILE A 435 13.18 -8.83 10.49
N ILE A 436 13.73 -7.95 9.67
CA ILE A 436 15.14 -7.99 9.29
C ILE A 436 15.97 -7.49 10.47
N GLU A 437 16.74 -8.40 11.06
CA GLU A 437 17.57 -8.09 12.23
C GLU A 437 18.55 -6.96 11.91
N GLY A 438 18.62 -5.95 12.79
CA GLY A 438 19.44 -4.76 12.62
C GLY A 438 18.77 -3.63 11.83
N LEU A 439 17.60 -3.86 11.22
CA LEU A 439 16.81 -2.82 10.55
C LEU A 439 15.50 -2.49 11.29
N GLY A 440 14.93 -3.46 12.02
CA GLY A 440 13.75 -3.24 12.85
C GLY A 440 12.41 -3.24 12.10
N PHE A 441 12.37 -3.65 10.83
CA PHE A 441 11.15 -3.80 10.04
C PHE A 441 11.21 -5.03 9.13
N PRO A 442 10.06 -5.63 8.76
CA PRO A 442 9.98 -6.71 7.78
C PRO A 442 9.73 -6.18 6.36
N LEU A 443 9.81 -7.06 5.35
CA LEU A 443 9.39 -6.73 3.97
C LEU A 443 7.88 -6.86 3.78
N GLY A 444 7.37 -6.19 2.75
CA GLY A 444 6.00 -6.37 2.29
C GLY A 444 5.78 -7.65 1.50
N THR A 445 4.51 -7.92 1.21
CA THR A 445 4.07 -9.10 0.47
C THR A 445 3.11 -8.73 -0.66
N ARG A 446 3.24 -7.52 -1.22
CA ARG A 446 2.32 -7.02 -2.24
C ARG A 446 2.35 -7.85 -3.54
N GLY A 447 3.48 -8.47 -3.85
CA GLY A 447 3.64 -9.35 -5.00
C GLY A 447 2.67 -10.54 -5.00
N GLN A 448 2.05 -10.89 -3.86
CA GLN A 448 0.98 -11.89 -3.79
C GLN A 448 -0.21 -11.57 -4.70
N MET A 449 -0.35 -10.31 -5.12
CA MET A 449 -1.46 -9.85 -5.96
C MET A 449 -1.25 -10.13 -7.45
N PHE A 450 -0.07 -10.59 -7.90
CA PHE A 450 0.14 -10.94 -9.30
C PHE A 450 -0.58 -12.24 -9.70
N TYR A 451 -0.95 -12.33 -10.97
CA TYR A 451 -1.39 -13.57 -11.59
C TYR A 451 -0.21 -14.31 -12.25
N LEU A 452 -0.35 -15.62 -12.42
CA LEU A 452 0.66 -16.48 -13.08
C LEU A 452 0.22 -16.92 -14.48
N ASN A 453 -0.89 -16.38 -14.98
CA ASN A 453 -1.26 -16.45 -16.39
C ASN A 453 -0.76 -15.18 -17.11
N ALA A 454 0.14 -15.36 -18.08
CA ALA A 454 0.76 -14.26 -18.83
C ALA A 454 -0.22 -13.45 -19.70
N ASP A 455 -1.39 -14.00 -20.03
CA ASP A 455 -2.41 -13.32 -20.84
C ASP A 455 -3.28 -12.35 -20.02
N ARG A 456 -3.16 -12.39 -18.68
CA ARG A 456 -3.90 -11.50 -17.78
C ARG A 456 -3.17 -10.16 -17.60
N PRO A 457 -3.91 -9.04 -17.56
CA PRO A 457 -3.41 -7.83 -16.91
C PRO A 457 -2.96 -8.14 -15.49
N ASN A 458 -1.93 -7.47 -15.00
CA ASN A 458 -1.34 -7.78 -13.69
C ASN A 458 -0.77 -9.22 -13.58
N ALA A 459 -0.40 -9.84 -14.70
CA ALA A 459 0.50 -11.01 -14.70
C ALA A 459 1.87 -10.63 -14.12
N LEU A 460 2.50 -11.56 -13.38
CA LEU A 460 3.85 -11.42 -12.85
C LEU A 460 4.85 -11.20 -13.99
N ALA A 461 5.58 -10.10 -13.93
CA ALA A 461 6.71 -9.82 -14.81
C ALA A 461 7.84 -9.18 -13.99
N PRO A 462 9.11 -9.34 -14.39
CA PRO A 462 10.24 -8.62 -13.80
C PRO A 462 10.02 -7.12 -13.76
N HIS A 463 10.33 -6.46 -12.64
CA HIS A 463 10.27 -5.00 -12.50
C HIS A 463 8.90 -4.38 -12.78
N LYS A 464 7.84 -5.18 -12.68
CA LYS A 464 6.45 -4.71 -12.76
C LYS A 464 5.90 -4.40 -11.37
N ARG A 465 5.02 -3.40 -11.24
CA ARG A 465 4.29 -3.15 -9.99
C ARG A 465 3.08 -4.10 -9.89
N PRO A 466 2.85 -4.75 -8.75
CA PRO A 466 1.59 -5.45 -8.52
C PRO A 466 0.45 -4.46 -8.40
N ARG A 467 -0.71 -4.80 -8.96
CA ARG A 467 -1.94 -4.01 -8.81
C ARG A 467 -2.35 -3.96 -7.34
N ALA A 468 -2.25 -2.78 -6.74
CA ALA A 468 -2.47 -2.58 -5.31
C ALA A 468 -3.95 -2.41 -4.95
N THR A 469 -4.33 -2.83 -3.74
CA THR A 469 -5.62 -2.46 -3.13
C THR A 469 -5.63 -1.04 -2.55
N LEU A 470 -4.45 -0.46 -2.35
CA LEU A 470 -4.21 0.84 -1.73
C LEU A 470 -4.74 1.96 -2.60
N THR A 471 -5.60 2.82 -2.06
CA THR A 471 -6.37 3.73 -2.91
C THR A 471 -6.78 5.03 -2.22
N PRO A 472 -5.85 6.01 -2.04
CA PRO A 472 -6.22 7.34 -1.55
C PRO A 472 -7.18 8.04 -2.54
N SER A 473 -7.91 9.06 -2.06
CA SER A 473 -8.78 9.90 -2.88
C SER A 473 -8.52 11.37 -2.58
N LEU A 474 -8.62 12.22 -3.60
CA LEU A 474 -8.72 13.68 -3.44
C LEU A 474 -9.97 14.19 -4.14
#